data_AF-A0A1F2U455-F1
#
_entry.id   AF-A0A1F2U455-F1
#
_cell.length_a   1.000
_cell.length_b   1.000
_cell.length_c   1.000
_cell.angle_alpha   90.00
_cell.angle_beta   90.00
_cell.angle_gamma   90.00
#
_symmetry.space_group_name_H-M   'P 1'
#
loop_
_entity.id
_entity.type
_entity.pdbx_description
1 polymer ?
#
loop_
_entity_poly.entity_id
_entity_poly.type
_entity_poly.pdbx_seq_one_letter_code
_entity_poly.pdbx_strand_id
1 'polypeptide(L)'
;MACNSDRIFQFKDGAGAATYKVKVSGPKGAFTASADFLDVDSPPAEHWPPAEIIAPAEKEHALEAGNGYVVTIMTQCVTTRPDPIKVEASVDNEQYCREIPCSQGKFERVVHFIRRT
;
A
#
# COMPACT_ATOMS: atom_id res chain seq x y z
N MET A 1 4.25 13.49 10.84
CA MET A 1 5.33 12.61 10.35
C MET A 1 5.65 13.02 8.92
N ALA A 2 6.93 13.09 8.53
CA ALA A 2 7.28 13.34 7.14
C ALA A 2 6.86 12.14 6.28
N CYS A 3 6.29 12.36 5.10
CA CYS A 3 5.78 11.28 4.24
C CYS A 3 6.90 10.67 3.40
N ASN A 4 7.90 10.09 4.06
CA ASN A 4 9.14 9.62 3.44
C ASN A 4 9.60 8.26 3.98
N SER A 5 8.68 7.43 4.48
CA SER A 5 8.98 6.06 4.89
C SER A 5 9.65 5.27 3.76
N ASP A 6 10.47 4.29 4.12
CA ASP A 6 11.12 3.41 3.17
C ASP A 6 10.10 2.65 2.30
N ARG A 7 10.53 2.24 1.10
CA ARG A 7 9.67 1.45 0.20
C ARG A 7 9.35 0.05 0.75
N ILE A 8 10.14 -0.43 1.71
CA ILE A 8 9.90 -1.65 2.45
C ILE A 8 9.69 -1.23 3.89
N PHE A 9 8.54 -1.57 4.46
CA PHE A 9 8.20 -1.23 5.82
C PHE A 9 7.64 -2.45 6.54
N GLN A 10 8.00 -2.62 7.81
CA GLN A 10 7.45 -3.67 8.63
C GLN A 10 6.61 -3.03 9.72
N PHE A 11 5.32 -3.35 9.73
CA PHE A 11 4.46 -3.07 10.87
C PHE A 11 4.80 -4.06 12.00
N LYS A 12 5.06 -3.53 13.18
CA LYS A 12 5.24 -4.24 14.44
C LYS A 12 3.88 -4.29 15.12
N ASP A 13 3.51 -5.47 15.58
CA ASP A 13 2.29 -5.77 16.32
C ASP A 13 1.03 -5.99 15.48
N GLY A 14 0.32 -7.03 15.90
CA GLY A 14 -0.93 -7.56 15.40
C GLY A 14 -1.20 -8.84 16.17
N ALA A 15 -1.20 -8.78 17.51
CA ALA A 15 -1.56 -9.91 18.36
C ALA A 15 -3.09 -10.11 18.28
N GLY A 16 -3.59 -10.57 17.13
CA GLY A 16 -5.03 -10.73 16.85
C GLY A 16 -5.38 -10.42 15.40
N ALA A 17 -6.68 -10.43 15.09
CA ALA A 17 -7.18 -9.88 13.83
C ALA A 17 -6.87 -8.37 13.81
N ALA A 18 -6.10 -7.93 12.82
CA ALA A 18 -5.71 -6.53 12.67
C ALA A 18 -6.36 -5.96 11.40
N THR A 19 -6.85 -4.72 11.47
CA THR A 19 -7.39 -4.06 10.28
C THR A 19 -6.29 -3.27 9.61
N TYR A 20 -5.83 -3.76 8.46
CA TYR A 20 -4.90 -3.02 7.62
C TYR A 20 -5.67 -2.01 6.77
N LYS A 21 -5.32 -0.75 6.90
CA LYS A 21 -5.89 0.33 6.08
C LYS A 21 -4.83 0.83 5.14
N VAL A 22 -5.19 1.02 3.87
CA VAL A 22 -4.30 1.62 2.88
C VAL A 22 -5.06 2.64 2.04
N LYS A 23 -4.42 3.76 1.82
CA LYS A 23 -4.89 4.82 0.96
C LYS A 23 -3.77 5.16 -0.02
N VAL A 24 -4.07 4.96 -1.30
CA VAL A 24 -3.25 5.50 -2.37
C VAL A 24 -3.97 6.72 -2.92
N SER A 25 -3.23 7.80 -3.12
CA SER A 25 -3.76 9.04 -3.69
C SER A 25 -2.72 9.71 -4.58
N GLY A 26 -3.17 10.58 -5.47
CA GLY A 26 -2.28 11.26 -6.40
C GLY A 26 -3.06 12.06 -7.45
N PRO A 27 -2.36 12.64 -8.43
CA PRO A 27 -2.99 13.44 -9.47
C PRO A 27 -3.92 12.60 -10.36
N LYS A 28 -5.19 13.01 -10.42
CA LYS A 28 -6.25 12.30 -11.17
C LYS A 28 -5.85 12.11 -12.65
N GLY A 29 -5.98 10.88 -13.14
CA GLY A 29 -5.69 10.51 -14.54
C GLY A 29 -4.21 10.47 -14.91
N ALA A 30 -3.30 10.56 -13.93
CA ALA A 30 -1.86 10.56 -14.16
C ALA A 30 -1.13 9.35 -13.56
N PHE A 31 -1.81 8.48 -12.81
CA PHE A 31 -1.21 7.26 -12.26
C PHE A 31 -2.21 6.11 -12.14
N THR A 32 -1.74 4.87 -12.29
CA THR A 32 -2.48 3.66 -11.92
C THR A 32 -1.91 3.07 -10.64
N ALA A 33 -2.75 2.39 -9.86
CA ALA A 33 -2.30 1.62 -8.71
C ALA A 33 -3.03 0.27 -8.59
N SER A 34 -2.33 -0.72 -8.07
CA SER A 34 -2.82 -2.07 -7.77
C SER A 34 -2.17 -2.56 -6.47
N ALA A 35 -2.75 -3.60 -5.87
CA ALA A 35 -2.19 -4.19 -4.66
C ALA A 35 -2.43 -5.70 -4.61
N ASP A 36 -1.45 -6.43 -4.09
CA ASP A 36 -1.55 -7.86 -3.79
C ASP A 36 -1.44 -8.07 -2.28
N PHE A 37 -2.32 -8.92 -1.74
CA PHE A 37 -2.36 -9.31 -0.33
C PHE A 37 -2.04 -10.79 -0.26
N LEU A 38 -0.83 -11.12 0.20
CA LEU A 38 -0.36 -12.50 0.32
C LEU A 38 -0.32 -12.89 1.79
N ASP A 39 -1.19 -13.80 2.19
CA ASP A 39 -1.04 -14.54 3.45
C ASP A 39 0.13 -15.52 3.30
N VAL A 40 1.02 -15.54 4.30
CA VAL A 40 2.22 -16.38 4.30
C VAL A 40 1.90 -17.87 4.43
N ASP A 41 0.77 -18.26 5.04
CA ASP A 41 0.46 -19.66 5.33
C ASP A 41 -0.60 -20.30 4.43
N SER A 42 -1.38 -19.51 3.71
CA SER A 42 -2.48 -20.02 2.90
C SER A 42 -2.71 -19.15 1.67
N PRO A 43 -2.97 -19.73 0.48
CA PRO A 43 -3.71 -19.00 -0.54
C PRO A 43 -5.20 -18.96 -0.10
N PRO A 44 -5.94 -17.87 -0.34
CA PRO A 44 -5.87 -17.06 -1.55
C PRO A 44 -5.15 -15.71 -1.39
N ALA A 45 -4.46 -15.31 -2.46
CA ALA A 45 -4.04 -13.94 -2.65
C ALA A 45 -5.28 -13.07 -2.98
N GLU A 46 -5.53 -12.00 -2.23
CA GLU A 46 -6.43 -10.96 -2.74
C GLU A 46 -5.66 -10.05 -3.69
N HIS A 47 -6.25 -9.76 -4.85
CA HIS A 47 -5.68 -8.87 -5.85
C HIS A 47 -6.61 -7.69 -6.10
N TRP A 48 -6.09 -6.49 -5.92
CA TRP A 48 -6.72 -5.26 -6.37
C TRP A 48 -6.23 -4.94 -7.77
N PRO A 49 -7.11 -4.99 -8.79
CA PRO A 49 -6.72 -4.73 -10.16
C PRO A 49 -6.21 -3.29 -10.33
N PRO A 50 -5.35 -3.04 -11.33
CA PRO A 50 -4.96 -1.69 -11.69
C PRO A 50 -6.20 -0.86 -12.03
N ALA A 51 -6.47 0.15 -11.21
CA ALA A 51 -7.43 1.20 -11.54
C ALA A 51 -6.66 2.42 -12.07
N GLU A 52 -7.13 3.04 -13.16
CA GLU A 52 -6.60 4.30 -13.70
C GLU A 52 -6.54 5.40 -12.66
N ILE A 53 -7.30 5.26 -11.57
CA ILE A 53 -7.37 6.18 -10.45
C ILE A 53 -7.82 5.42 -9.20
N ILE A 54 -6.90 5.06 -8.28
CA ILE A 54 -7.25 4.96 -6.86
C ILE A 54 -7.26 6.43 -6.34
N ALA A 55 -8.23 7.25 -6.79
CA ALA A 55 -8.46 8.62 -6.25
C ALA A 55 -8.89 8.45 -4.82
N PRO A 56 -8.39 9.26 -3.86
CA PRO A 56 -8.24 8.90 -2.45
C PRO A 56 -9.27 7.86 -2.03
N ALA A 57 -8.95 6.60 -2.33
CA ALA A 57 -9.84 5.49 -2.10
C ALA A 57 -9.10 4.77 -1.00
N GLU A 58 -9.33 5.29 0.19
CA GLU A 58 -9.03 4.58 1.41
C GLU A 58 -9.77 3.25 1.31
N LYS A 59 -9.00 2.17 1.26
CA LYS A 59 -9.51 0.83 1.27
C LYS A 59 -9.04 0.19 2.57
N GLU A 60 -10.01 -0.35 3.28
CA GLU A 60 -9.77 -1.13 4.47
C GLU A 60 -9.81 -2.60 4.07
N HIS A 61 -8.86 -3.36 4.58
CA HIS A 61 -8.82 -4.79 4.42
C HIS A 61 -8.56 -5.42 5.78
N ALA A 62 -9.52 -6.20 6.24
CA ALA A 62 -9.38 -6.95 7.48
C ALA A 62 -8.43 -8.12 7.22
N LEU A 63 -7.34 -8.16 7.98
CA LEU A 63 -6.38 -9.26 7.94
C LEU A 63 -6.69 -10.20 9.09
N GLU A 64 -7.22 -11.37 8.76
CA GLU A 64 -7.51 -12.44 9.72
C GLU A 64 -6.20 -13.09 10.20
N ALA A 65 -6.27 -13.75 11.36
CA ALA A 65 -5.11 -14.26 12.07
C ALA A 65 -4.38 -15.42 11.33
N GLY A 66 -3.33 -15.10 10.56
CA GLY A 66 -2.29 -16.01 10.05
C GLY A 66 -0.90 -15.74 10.66
N ASN A 67 0.19 -16.36 10.15
CA ASN A 67 1.58 -16.06 10.57
C ASN A 67 2.10 -14.70 10.05
N GLY A 68 1.36 -14.04 9.18
CA GLY A 68 1.62 -12.69 8.71
C GLY A 68 1.22 -12.47 7.25
N TYR A 69 1.28 -11.22 6.80
CA TYR A 69 0.96 -10.84 5.44
C TYR A 69 2.12 -10.09 4.79
N VAL A 70 2.23 -10.27 3.47
CA VAL A 70 3.03 -9.42 2.60
C VAL A 70 2.07 -8.67 1.69
N VAL A 71 1.95 -7.36 1.90
CA VAL A 71 1.14 -6.49 1.04
C VAL A 71 2.07 -5.78 0.06
N THR A 72 1.83 -5.96 -1.23
CA THR A 72 2.62 -5.33 -2.29
C THR A 72 1.75 -4.32 -3.01
N ILE A 73 2.10 -3.04 -2.92
CA ILE A 73 1.41 -1.95 -3.61
C ILE A 73 2.26 -1.53 -4.80
N MET A 74 1.66 -1.57 -5.98
CA MET A 74 2.30 -1.18 -7.22
C MET A 74 1.68 0.12 -7.72
N THR A 75 2.53 1.09 -8.01
CA THR A 75 2.11 2.39 -8.57
C THR A 75 2.87 2.65 -9.86
N GLN A 76 2.19 3.24 -10.84
CA GLN A 76 2.80 3.64 -12.10
C GLN A 76 2.25 4.99 -12.54
N CYS A 77 3.12 5.95 -12.82
CA CYS A 77 2.70 7.21 -13.43
C CYS A 77 2.59 7.07 -14.95
N VAL A 78 1.39 7.31 -15.46
CA VAL A 78 1.12 7.35 -16.91
C VAL A 78 1.46 8.70 -17.53
N THR A 79 1.56 9.76 -16.72
CA THR A 79 1.93 11.11 -17.18
C THR A 79 2.67 11.86 -16.07
N THR A 80 3.63 12.72 -16.44
CA THR A 80 4.36 13.54 -15.47
C THR A 80 3.46 14.61 -14.86
N ARG A 81 3.47 14.73 -13.53
CA ARG A 81 2.73 15.74 -12.77
C ARG A 81 3.59 16.26 -11.61
N PRO A 82 3.38 17.52 -11.18
CA PRO A 82 4.12 18.08 -10.04
C PRO A 82 3.75 17.41 -8.73
N ASP A 83 2.48 17.01 -8.57
CA ASP A 83 2.00 16.35 -7.35
C ASP A 83 2.47 14.89 -7.32
N PRO A 84 3.04 14.42 -6.20
CA PRO A 84 3.45 13.03 -6.06
C PRO A 84 2.25 12.10 -5.91
N ILE A 85 2.48 10.80 -6.14
CA ILE A 85 1.61 9.76 -5.58
C ILE A 85 1.95 9.64 -4.10
N LYS A 86 0.94 9.47 -3.26
CA LYS A 86 1.08 9.26 -1.82
C LYS A 86 0.49 7.92 -1.45
N VAL A 87 1.28 7.08 -0.78
CA VAL A 87 0.86 5.81 -0.20
C VAL A 87 0.86 5.96 1.32
N GLU A 88 -0.32 5.85 1.90
CA GLU A 88 -0.54 5.89 3.34
C GLU A 88 -1.08 4.54 3.78
N ALA A 89 -0.57 3.99 4.87
CA ALA A 89 -1.11 2.77 5.43
C ALA A 89 -1.00 2.76 6.95
N SER A 90 -1.82 1.95 7.60
CA SER A 90 -1.76 1.76 9.04
C SER A 90 -2.20 0.35 9.44
N VAL A 91 -1.58 -0.14 10.50
CA VAL A 91 -2.02 -1.32 11.26
C VAL A 91 -2.05 -0.86 12.71
N ASP A 92 -3.21 -0.98 13.36
CA ASP A 92 -3.44 -0.53 14.73
C ASP A 92 -2.96 0.92 14.98
N ASN A 93 -1.89 1.10 15.76
CA ASN A 93 -1.33 2.41 16.10
C ASN A 93 -0.11 2.80 15.26
N GLU A 94 0.38 1.91 14.40
CA GLU A 94 1.54 2.17 13.56
C GLU A 94 1.13 2.69 12.19
N GLN A 95 1.83 3.74 11.74
CA GLN A 95 1.53 4.47 10.53
C GLN A 95 2.69 4.42 9.55
N TYR A 96 2.34 4.36 8.28
CA TYR A 96 3.22 4.40 7.12
C TYR A 96 2.81 5.56 6.21
N CYS A 97 3.79 6.28 5.66
CA CYS A 97 3.53 7.30 4.66
C CYS A 97 4.73 7.44 3.72
N ARG A 98 4.51 7.31 2.41
CA ARG A 98 5.53 7.54 1.39
C ARG A 98 4.98 8.35 0.21
N GLU A 99 5.72 9.38 -0.16
CA GLU A 99 5.55 10.10 -1.41
C GLU A 99 6.45 9.54 -2.52
N ILE A 100 5.88 9.40 -3.70
CA ILE A 100 6.52 8.86 -4.90
C ILE A 100 6.39 9.94 -5.99
N PRO A 101 7.51 10.55 -6.43
CA PRO A 101 7.45 11.57 -7.47
C PRO A 101 6.82 11.02 -8.74
N CYS A 102 5.86 11.76 -9.33
CA CYS A 102 5.09 11.28 -10.48
C CYS A 102 5.68 11.75 -11.81
N SER A 103 6.60 10.95 -12.37
CA SER A 103 7.15 11.15 -13.71
C SER A 103 6.67 10.06 -14.65
N GLN A 104 6.39 10.39 -15.91
CA GLN A 104 5.89 9.44 -16.91
C GLN A 104 6.76 8.17 -16.99
N GLY A 105 6.11 7.01 -16.95
CA GLY A 105 6.77 5.70 -17.00
C GLY A 105 7.43 5.27 -15.69
N LYS A 106 7.45 6.13 -14.66
CA LYS A 106 7.97 5.77 -13.35
C LYS A 106 7.04 4.78 -12.68
N PHE A 107 7.65 3.71 -12.21
CA PHE A 107 7.02 2.63 -11.47
C PHE A 107 7.68 2.53 -10.09
N GLU A 108 6.89 2.36 -9.05
CA GLU A 108 7.37 2.09 -7.70
C GLU A 108 6.57 0.94 -7.09
N ARG A 109 7.30 0.04 -6.44
CA ARG A 109 6.74 -1.04 -5.61
C ARG A 109 7.00 -0.74 -4.14
N VAL A 110 5.93 -0.61 -3.38
CA VAL A 110 5.94 -0.49 -1.93
C VAL A 110 5.55 -1.83 -1.32
N VAL A 111 6.28 -2.30 -0.31
CA VAL A 111 6.07 -3.60 0.33
C VAL A 111 5.89 -3.39 1.82
N HIS A 112 4.77 -3.88 2.34
CA HIS A 112 4.51 -3.91 3.77
C HIS A 112 4.58 -5.35 4.28
N PHE A 113 5.42 -5.57 5.28
CA PHE A 113 5.41 -6.79 6.07
C PHE A 113 4.55 -6.56 7.30
N ILE A 114 3.54 -7.40 7.48
CA ILE A 114 2.69 -7.38 8.66
C ILE A 114 2.97 -8.70 9.35
N ARG A 115 3.91 -8.69 10.29
CA ARG A 115 4.38 -9.91 10.98
C ARG A 115 3.85 -9.94 12.40
N ARG A 116 3.52 -11.15 12.84
CA ARG A 116 3.28 -11.42 14.25
C ARG A 116 4.62 -11.44 14.99
N THR A 117 4.70 -10.68 16.08
CA THR A 117 5.76 -10.77 17.10
C THR A 117 5.37 -11.74 18.21
#